data_AF-A0A1G4IR57-F1
#
_entry.id   AF-A0A1G4IR57-F1
#
_cell.length_a   1.000
_cell.length_b   1.000
_cell.length_c   1.000
_cell.angle_alpha   90.00
_cell.angle_beta   90.00
_cell.angle_gamma   90.00
#
_symmetry.space_group_name_H-M   'P 1'
#
loop_
_entity.id
_entity.type
_entity.pdbx_description
1 polymer ?
#
loop_
_entity_poly.entity_id
_entity_poly.type
_entity_poly.pdbx_seq_one_letter_code
_entity_poly.pdbx_strand_id
1 'polypeptide(L)'
;MFEDILTRPMRAFLKAGSSIVPLLRHRFSGRSLRTKLGSLESFSDAGLRFSSGQNPYLKKVSFRKPKSFTMSSEVPEEPSNGISKPIVWIDCEMTGLDHTKDKIIEICCIITDENLNMVDEAGYESVVHCDRIILDGMDEWCVEHHSSSGLTQKVLESTKTTQQVEDELLAYVQKWIPTARRGVLAGNTVHMDRLFMLREFPKVVNHLFYRIIDVSTIMEVSFRHNPELASVFPRKKGAHTAKSDILESIAQLKWYREHYLKDSEETRDFVAQRKAEIEKQTQQETSDRDASSKTGVGAVVAAVKESFHETLNALKKESEDSNDEESPVKKQKLD
;
A
#
# COMPACT_ATOMS: atom_id res chain seq x y z
N MET A 1 -1.26 -41.19 7.19
CA MET A 1 0.07 -40.60 7.46
C MET A 1 0.17 -39.27 6.72
N PHE A 2 -0.64 -38.30 7.16
CA PHE A 2 -0.71 -36.93 6.63
C PHE A 2 -0.73 -36.00 7.86
N GLU A 3 0.41 -35.88 8.51
CA GLU A 3 0.78 -34.80 9.42
C GLU A 3 2.31 -34.77 9.34
N ASP A 4 2.91 -33.79 8.67
CA ASP A 4 4.23 -33.26 9.11
C ASP A 4 4.82 -32.07 8.36
N ILE A 5 4.13 -31.42 7.40
CA ILE A 5 4.71 -30.20 6.79
C ILE A 5 3.64 -29.14 6.58
N LEU A 6 3.12 -28.61 7.68
CA LEU A 6 2.55 -27.25 7.74
C LEU A 6 3.19 -26.56 8.95
N THR A 7 4.12 -25.67 8.66
CA THR A 7 4.85 -24.83 9.60
C THR A 7 3.89 -24.08 10.52
N ARG A 8 4.13 -24.22 11.83
CA ARG A 8 3.28 -23.78 12.94
C ARG A 8 3.67 -22.37 13.40
N PRO A 9 2.94 -21.32 12.96
CA PRO A 9 2.65 -20.23 13.89
C PRO A 9 1.19 -19.78 13.90
N MET A 10 0.23 -20.64 13.50
CA MET A 10 -1.21 -20.32 13.50
C MET A 10 -2.08 -21.21 14.42
N ARG A 11 -1.49 -22.04 15.29
CA ARG A 11 -2.23 -22.94 16.20
C ARG A 11 -2.27 -22.50 17.68
N ALA A 12 -1.84 -21.28 18.00
CA ALA A 12 -1.89 -20.75 19.37
C ALA A 12 -3.25 -20.11 19.75
N PHE A 13 -4.18 -19.90 18.80
CA PHE A 13 -5.40 -19.11 19.05
C PHE A 13 -6.71 -19.91 19.23
N LEU A 14 -6.69 -21.24 19.24
CA LEU A 14 -7.91 -22.08 19.26
C LEU A 14 -7.92 -23.20 20.31
N LYS A 15 -7.15 -23.07 21.41
CA LYS A 15 -7.12 -24.05 22.51
C LYS A 15 -7.33 -23.46 23.91
N ALA A 16 -8.24 -22.50 24.04
CA ALA A 16 -8.83 -22.15 25.33
C ALA A 16 -10.32 -21.84 25.13
N GLY A 17 -11.19 -22.76 25.54
CA GLY A 17 -12.63 -22.51 25.61
C GLY A 17 -13.50 -23.51 24.86
N SER A 18 -13.51 -24.77 25.30
CA SER A 18 -14.69 -25.63 25.19
C SER A 18 -14.49 -26.89 26.02
N SER A 19 -14.95 -26.87 27.26
CA SER A 19 -15.74 -27.98 27.79
C SER A 19 -16.40 -27.59 29.12
N ILE A 20 -17.61 -28.12 29.30
CA ILE A 20 -18.38 -28.27 30.54
C ILE A 20 -19.39 -27.15 30.85
N VAL A 21 -20.62 -27.39 30.38
CA VAL A 21 -21.87 -27.00 31.07
C VAL A 21 -22.31 -28.20 31.91
N PRO A 22 -22.78 -28.00 33.15
CA PRO A 22 -24.15 -28.44 33.45
C PRO A 22 -24.98 -27.40 34.22
N LEU A 23 -26.27 -27.45 33.92
CA LEU A 23 -27.42 -26.91 34.65
C LEU A 23 -27.21 -26.76 36.17
N LEU A 24 -27.62 -25.61 36.70
CA LEU A 24 -28.44 -25.55 37.91
C LEU A 24 -29.24 -24.25 37.97
N ARG A 25 -30.55 -24.44 38.07
CA ARG A 25 -31.61 -23.43 38.12
C ARG A 25 -31.86 -23.14 39.60
N HIS A 26 -31.63 -21.92 40.10
CA HIS A 26 -32.33 -21.45 41.29
C HIS A 26 -32.42 -19.91 41.38
N ARG A 27 -33.65 -19.45 41.63
CA ARG A 27 -34.08 -18.10 42.02
C ARG A 27 -33.18 -17.51 43.12
N PHE A 28 -32.95 -16.19 43.12
CA PHE A 28 -33.65 -15.27 44.04
C PHE A 28 -33.31 -13.78 43.79
N SER A 29 -34.38 -12.99 43.78
CA SER A 29 -34.56 -11.58 44.20
C SER A 29 -33.49 -10.52 43.88
N GLY A 30 -33.94 -9.51 43.15
CA GLY A 30 -33.28 -8.21 43.09
C GLY A 30 -33.24 -7.48 44.43
N ARG A 31 -32.26 -6.58 44.53
CA ARG A 31 -32.31 -5.37 45.34
C ARG A 31 -31.49 -4.29 44.62
N SER A 32 -32.19 -3.22 44.28
CA SER A 32 -31.63 -1.89 44.08
C SER A 32 -30.79 -1.50 45.29
N LEU A 33 -29.68 -0.80 45.08
CA LEU A 33 -29.39 0.44 45.81
C LEU A 33 -28.24 1.21 45.17
N ARG A 34 -28.54 2.49 44.96
CA ARG A 34 -27.72 3.57 44.42
C ARG A 34 -26.83 4.13 45.55
N THR A 35 -25.74 4.80 45.13
CA THR A 35 -24.96 5.85 45.83
C THR A 35 -23.82 5.47 46.80
N LYS A 36 -22.60 5.89 46.42
CA LYS A 36 -21.67 6.82 47.14
C LYS A 36 -20.40 6.96 46.27
N LEU A 37 -20.22 8.04 45.51
CA LEU A 37 -19.48 9.26 45.84
C LEU A 37 -18.09 9.03 46.47
N GLY A 38 -17.04 9.48 45.77
CA GLY A 38 -15.67 9.64 46.26
C GLY A 38 -14.73 10.08 45.15
N SER A 39 -14.48 11.39 45.06
CA SER A 39 -13.47 12.02 44.20
C SER A 39 -12.05 11.85 44.77
N LEU A 40 -11.03 11.76 43.90
CA LEU A 40 -9.69 12.37 44.05
C LEU A 40 -8.96 12.16 42.70
N GLU A 41 -8.87 13.20 41.87
CA GLU A 41 -7.68 14.05 41.68
C GLU A 41 -6.43 13.37 41.08
N SER A 42 -6.15 13.80 39.85
CA SER A 42 -4.86 14.02 39.18
C SER A 42 -3.57 13.35 39.70
N PHE A 43 -2.97 12.55 38.82
CA PHE A 43 -1.52 12.57 38.63
C PHE A 43 -1.21 12.81 37.15
N SER A 44 -0.66 13.99 36.89
CA SER A 44 -0.12 14.42 35.61
C SER A 44 1.30 13.88 35.40
N ASP A 45 1.54 13.47 34.17
CA ASP A 45 2.77 13.70 33.40
C ASP A 45 4.04 12.88 33.75
N ALA A 46 4.26 11.84 32.94
CA ALA A 46 5.58 11.35 32.58
C ALA A 46 5.64 11.10 31.05
N GLY A 47 5.63 12.19 30.29
CA GLY A 47 6.63 12.40 29.23
C GLY A 47 6.85 11.31 28.17
N LEU A 48 5.81 10.85 27.50
CA LEU A 48 5.93 10.26 26.15
C LEU A 48 5.75 11.38 25.12
N ARG A 49 6.83 12.11 24.82
CA ARG A 49 6.88 12.96 23.63
C ARG A 49 6.94 12.06 22.40
N PHE A 50 5.79 11.67 21.88
CA PHE A 50 5.70 11.25 20.50
C PHE A 50 6.10 12.43 19.63
N SER A 51 7.30 12.36 19.08
CA SER A 51 7.66 13.14 17.90
C SER A 51 6.53 12.97 16.88
N SER A 52 5.83 14.07 16.59
CA SER A 52 4.84 14.13 15.51
C SER A 52 5.56 14.05 14.17
N GLY A 53 6.19 12.92 13.89
CA GLY A 53 6.69 12.58 12.57
C GLY A 53 5.48 12.40 11.67
N GLN A 54 5.17 13.44 10.89
CA GLN A 54 4.15 13.35 9.85
C GLN A 54 4.45 12.14 8.96
N ASN A 55 3.46 11.27 8.74
CA ASN A 55 3.59 10.16 7.82
C ASN A 55 4.03 10.72 6.44
N PRO A 56 5.23 10.37 5.94
CA PRO A 56 5.78 10.96 4.71
C PRO A 56 4.95 10.63 3.46
N TYR A 57 4.08 9.62 3.52
CA TYR A 57 3.12 9.26 2.48
C TYR A 57 1.81 10.07 2.52
N LEU A 58 1.54 10.77 3.63
CA LEU A 58 0.34 11.58 3.85
C LEU A 58 0.60 13.09 3.81
N LYS A 59 1.74 13.54 3.25
CA LYS A 59 1.91 14.96 2.94
C LYS A 59 0.65 15.42 2.19
N LYS A 60 -0.03 16.45 2.69
CA LYS A 60 -1.17 17.09 2.02
C LYS A 60 -0.70 17.63 0.68
N VAL A 61 -0.64 16.76 -0.32
CA VAL A 61 -0.76 17.15 -1.71
C VAL A 61 -2.13 17.80 -1.78
N SER A 62 -2.23 19.07 -2.19
CA SER A 62 -3.54 19.62 -2.51
C SER A 62 -4.17 18.65 -3.50
N PHE A 63 -5.27 18.00 -3.12
CA PHE A 63 -6.05 17.22 -4.06
C PHE A 63 -6.64 18.22 -5.07
N ARG A 64 -5.86 18.55 -6.11
CA ARG A 64 -6.47 18.88 -7.39
C ARG A 64 -7.19 17.61 -7.78
N LYS A 65 -8.51 17.70 -8.00
CA LYS A 65 -9.32 16.60 -8.57
C LYS A 65 -8.48 15.96 -9.68
N PRO A 66 -8.28 14.64 -9.69
CA PRO A 66 -7.58 14.02 -10.80
C PRO A 66 -8.35 14.38 -12.06
N LYS A 67 -7.69 15.07 -13.00
CA LYS A 67 -8.09 14.96 -14.39
C LYS A 67 -8.07 13.46 -14.69
N SER A 68 -9.07 12.97 -15.40
CA SER A 68 -9.20 11.57 -15.81
C SER A 68 -7.83 10.97 -16.08
N PHE A 69 -7.55 9.81 -15.49
CA PHE A 69 -6.33 9.06 -15.73
C PHE A 69 -6.33 8.60 -17.19
N THR A 70 -5.93 9.49 -18.10
CA THR A 70 -5.49 9.14 -19.43
C THR A 70 -4.07 8.61 -19.24
N MET A 71 -3.78 7.37 -19.64
CA MET A 71 -2.39 6.95 -19.81
C MET A 71 -1.78 7.83 -20.91
N SER A 72 -1.14 8.93 -20.50
CA SER A 72 -0.25 9.66 -21.39
C SER A 72 0.86 8.70 -21.78
N SER A 73 1.02 8.46 -23.08
CA SER A 73 2.05 7.61 -23.68
C SER A 73 3.48 8.16 -23.53
N GLU A 74 3.68 9.17 -22.71
CA GLU A 74 4.98 9.75 -22.44
C GLU A 74 5.53 9.10 -21.17
N VAL A 75 6.21 7.98 -21.37
CA VAL A 75 7.15 7.42 -20.40
C VAL A 75 8.24 8.48 -20.21
N PRO A 76 8.45 9.03 -19.00
CA PRO A 76 9.60 9.88 -18.74
C PRO A 76 10.83 9.06 -19.11
N GLU A 77 11.68 9.56 -20.01
CA GLU A 77 12.90 8.85 -20.39
C GLU A 77 13.71 8.56 -19.13
N GLU A 78 13.79 7.27 -18.80
CA GLU A 78 14.53 6.75 -17.66
C GLU A 78 16.01 7.00 -17.90
N PRO A 79 16.81 7.37 -16.87
CA PRO A 79 18.25 7.37 -17.01
C PRO A 79 18.68 5.98 -17.47
N SER A 80 19.44 5.92 -18.56
CA SER A 80 19.74 4.73 -19.38
C SER A 80 20.50 3.59 -18.68
N ASN A 81 20.68 3.65 -17.36
CA ASN A 81 21.38 2.68 -16.52
C ASN A 81 20.51 2.13 -15.34
N GLY A 82 19.22 2.45 -15.27
CA GLY A 82 18.35 2.02 -14.17
C GLY A 82 17.74 0.62 -14.38
N ILE A 83 17.65 -0.16 -13.30
CA ILE A 83 16.87 -1.42 -13.29
C ILE A 83 15.39 -1.08 -13.55
N SER A 84 14.77 -1.76 -14.50
CA SER A 84 13.34 -1.59 -14.79
C SER A 84 12.50 -2.29 -13.72
N LYS A 85 11.47 -1.58 -13.22
CA LYS A 85 10.55 -1.96 -12.13
C LYS A 85 11.22 -2.84 -11.05
N PRO A 86 12.21 -2.29 -10.32
CA PRO A 86 13.06 -3.08 -9.46
C PRO A 86 12.30 -3.69 -8.29
N ILE A 87 12.62 -4.94 -7.97
CA ILE A 87 12.05 -5.69 -6.87
C ILE A 87 13.18 -5.96 -5.86
N VAL A 88 12.92 -5.63 -4.59
CA VAL A 88 13.88 -5.74 -3.49
C VAL A 88 13.43 -6.89 -2.59
N TRP A 89 14.06 -8.04 -2.75
CA TRP A 89 13.77 -9.24 -2.01
C TRP A 89 14.50 -9.23 -0.68
N ILE A 90 13.77 -9.37 0.42
CA ILE A 90 14.34 -9.40 1.77
C ILE A 90 13.77 -10.57 2.54
N ASP A 91 14.62 -11.17 3.35
CA ASP A 91 14.29 -12.16 4.36
C ASP A 91 15.10 -11.84 5.61
N CYS A 92 14.43 -11.80 6.77
CA CYS A 92 15.03 -11.55 8.06
C CYS A 92 14.92 -12.79 8.94
N GLU A 93 15.99 -13.07 9.68
CA GLU A 93 15.89 -13.95 10.85
C GLU A 93 15.70 -13.10 12.09
N MET A 94 14.78 -13.52 12.96
CA MET A 94 14.42 -12.79 14.18
C MET A 94 14.55 -13.67 15.42
N THR A 95 14.63 -13.03 16.59
CA THR A 95 14.59 -13.73 17.89
C THR A 95 13.19 -14.29 18.23
N GLY A 96 12.17 -13.94 17.45
CA GLY A 96 10.79 -14.35 17.64
C GLY A 96 9.84 -13.59 16.71
N LEU A 97 8.53 -13.67 16.98
CA LEU A 97 7.48 -13.09 16.11
C LEU A 97 6.79 -11.83 16.71
N ASP A 98 7.12 -11.43 17.94
CA ASP A 98 6.63 -10.19 18.55
C ASP A 98 7.48 -9.01 18.06
N HIS A 99 7.09 -8.43 16.92
CA HIS A 99 7.75 -7.25 16.31
C HIS A 99 7.94 -6.05 17.27
N THR A 100 7.23 -6.01 18.41
CA THR A 100 7.40 -4.95 19.40
C THR A 100 8.57 -5.22 20.35
N LYS A 101 8.96 -6.48 20.55
CA LYS A 101 9.99 -6.91 21.51
C LYS A 101 11.18 -7.61 20.86
N ASP A 102 10.92 -8.58 20.00
CA ASP A 102 11.90 -9.40 19.32
C ASP A 102 12.76 -8.57 18.37
N LYS A 103 13.95 -9.05 18.02
CA LYS A 103 14.96 -8.32 17.24
C LYS A 103 15.28 -9.00 15.92
N ILE A 104 15.65 -8.21 14.91
CA ILE A 104 16.32 -8.73 13.70
C ILE A 104 17.75 -9.15 14.07
N ILE A 105 18.14 -10.37 13.70
CA ILE A 105 19.47 -10.95 13.98
C ILE A 105 20.23 -11.34 12.72
N GLU A 106 19.55 -11.58 11.60
CA GLU A 106 20.15 -11.71 10.26
C GLU A 106 19.25 -11.01 9.25
N ILE A 107 19.85 -10.46 8.20
CA ILE A 107 19.10 -9.96 7.05
C ILE A 107 19.84 -10.30 5.77
N CYS A 108 19.09 -10.80 4.78
CA CYS A 108 19.54 -10.95 3.40
C CYS A 108 18.71 -10.05 2.48
N CYS A 109 19.35 -9.56 1.41
CA CYS A 109 18.73 -8.74 0.38
C CYS A 109 19.25 -9.15 -1.00
N ILE A 110 18.33 -9.41 -1.93
CA ILE A 110 18.60 -9.63 -3.36
C ILE A 110 17.74 -8.66 -4.17
N ILE A 111 18.29 -8.09 -5.24
CA ILE A 111 17.55 -7.21 -6.13
C ILE A 111 17.35 -7.90 -7.48
N THR A 112 16.13 -7.83 -8.00
CA THR A 112 15.80 -8.31 -9.35
C THR A 112 15.19 -7.22 -10.22
N ASP A 113 15.27 -7.42 -11.53
CA ASP A 113 14.46 -6.70 -12.51
C ASP A 113 12.99 -7.20 -12.53
N GLU A 114 12.17 -6.66 -13.44
CA GLU A 114 10.78 -7.06 -13.64
C GLU A 114 10.60 -8.52 -14.11
N ASN A 115 11.66 -9.11 -14.64
CA ASN A 115 11.70 -10.48 -15.15
C ASN A 115 12.23 -11.47 -14.12
N LEU A 116 12.46 -11.02 -12.89
CA LEU A 116 12.99 -11.82 -11.79
C LEU A 116 14.42 -12.33 -12.05
N ASN A 117 15.19 -11.58 -12.85
CA ASN A 117 16.62 -11.80 -13.02
C ASN A 117 17.38 -11.04 -11.94
N MET A 118 18.31 -11.72 -11.29
CA MET A 118 19.16 -11.10 -10.26
C MET A 118 20.10 -10.10 -10.92
N VAL A 119 20.19 -8.91 -10.33
CA VAL A 119 21.13 -7.86 -10.80
C VAL A 119 22.52 -8.02 -10.19
N ASP A 120 22.60 -8.82 -9.11
CA ASP A 120 23.81 -9.14 -8.36
C ASP A 120 23.65 -10.53 -7.72
N GLU A 121 24.42 -11.50 -8.19
CA GLU A 121 24.41 -12.89 -7.69
C GLU A 121 24.88 -13.01 -6.23
N ALA A 122 25.71 -12.07 -5.78
CA ALA A 122 26.19 -12.07 -4.41
C ALA A 122 25.08 -11.66 -3.44
N GLY A 123 24.31 -10.63 -3.78
CA GLY A 123 23.35 -10.01 -2.86
C GLY A 123 24.05 -9.24 -1.74
N TYR A 124 23.25 -8.82 -0.75
CA TYR A 124 23.73 -8.32 0.54
C TYR A 124 23.26 -9.26 1.64
N GLU A 125 24.13 -9.60 2.58
CA GLU A 125 23.81 -10.45 3.72
C GLU A 125 24.63 -9.96 4.92
N SER A 126 23.98 -9.82 6.08
CA SER A 126 24.67 -9.40 7.30
C SER A 126 23.97 -9.90 8.55
N VAL A 127 24.78 -10.22 9.56
CA VAL A 127 24.34 -10.63 10.89
C VAL A 127 24.43 -9.44 11.84
N VAL A 128 23.36 -9.19 12.59
CA VAL A 128 23.27 -8.12 13.59
C VAL A 128 23.71 -8.68 14.94
N HIS A 129 24.58 -7.97 15.65
CA HIS A 129 24.95 -8.35 17.01
C HIS A 129 23.73 -8.25 17.94
N CYS A 130 23.56 -9.26 18.79
CA CYS A 130 22.53 -9.29 19.83
C CYS A 130 23.10 -9.91 21.11
N ASP A 131 22.78 -9.30 22.26
CA ASP A 131 23.27 -9.77 23.55
C ASP A 131 22.76 -11.17 23.87
N ARG A 132 23.60 -11.98 24.51
CA ARG A 132 23.24 -13.34 24.94
C ARG A 132 21.96 -13.38 25.77
N ILE A 133 21.70 -12.38 26.61
CA ILE A 133 20.49 -12.33 27.43
C ILE A 133 19.19 -12.27 26.60
N ILE A 134 19.24 -11.69 25.41
CA ILE A 134 18.11 -11.63 24.48
C ILE A 134 17.94 -12.98 23.79
N LEU A 135 19.05 -13.58 23.33
CA LEU A 135 19.05 -14.89 22.68
C LEU A 135 18.58 -16.02 23.63
N ASP A 136 18.98 -15.95 24.91
CA ASP A 136 18.55 -16.90 25.93
C ASP A 136 17.04 -16.73 26.28
N GLY A 137 16.42 -15.61 25.88
CA GLY A 137 15.00 -15.33 26.04
C GLY A 137 14.12 -15.77 24.87
N MET A 138 14.70 -16.35 23.81
CA MET A 138 13.96 -16.88 22.67
C MET A 138 13.11 -18.09 23.06
N ASP A 139 12.06 -18.38 22.28
CA ASP A 139 11.30 -19.61 22.46
C ASP A 139 12.08 -20.86 22.03
N GLU A 140 11.59 -22.04 22.41
CA GLU A 140 12.25 -23.32 22.15
C GLU A 140 12.52 -23.55 20.66
N TRP A 141 11.61 -23.11 19.79
CA TRP A 141 11.73 -23.29 18.35
C TRP A 141 12.85 -22.41 17.79
N CYS A 142 12.89 -21.13 18.15
CA CYS A 142 13.96 -20.21 17.74
C CYS A 142 15.33 -20.68 18.25
N VAL A 143 15.42 -21.15 19.50
CA VAL A 143 16.67 -21.66 20.07
C VAL A 143 17.19 -22.86 19.27
N GLU A 144 16.34 -23.86 19.00
CA GLU A 144 16.73 -25.04 18.24
C GLU A 144 17.13 -24.66 16.81
N HIS A 145 16.28 -23.87 16.13
CA HIS A 145 16.45 -23.50 14.73
C HIS A 145 17.75 -22.72 14.51
N HIS A 146 17.95 -21.63 15.25
CA HIS A 146 19.11 -20.75 15.10
C HIS A 146 20.41 -21.40 15.57
N SER A 147 20.33 -22.35 16.51
CA SER A 147 21.51 -23.13 16.92
C SER A 147 21.90 -24.15 15.85
N SER A 148 20.91 -24.82 15.24
CA SER A 148 21.16 -25.82 14.19
C SER A 148 21.76 -25.23 12.92
N SER A 149 21.39 -24.00 12.56
CA SER A 149 21.96 -23.25 11.43
C SER A 149 23.30 -22.59 11.75
N GLY A 150 23.69 -22.57 13.04
CA GLY A 150 24.88 -21.86 13.53
C GLY A 150 24.69 -20.34 13.64
N LEU A 151 23.48 -19.82 13.37
CA LEU A 151 23.18 -18.39 13.44
C LEU A 151 23.39 -17.83 14.85
N THR A 152 22.99 -18.54 15.90
CA THR A 152 23.18 -18.10 17.29
C THR A 152 24.63 -17.73 17.58
N GLN A 153 25.59 -18.54 17.09
CA GLN A 153 27.01 -18.28 17.28
C GLN A 153 27.48 -17.07 16.46
N LYS A 154 27.05 -16.96 15.20
CA LYS A 154 27.37 -15.81 14.34
C LYS A 154 26.87 -14.49 14.94
N VAL A 155 25.69 -14.49 15.57
CA VAL A 155 25.10 -13.31 16.21
C VAL A 155 25.95 -12.86 17.41
N LEU A 156 26.40 -13.80 18.24
CA LEU A 156 27.28 -13.51 19.37
C LEU A 156 28.66 -13.00 18.94
N GLU A 157 29.18 -13.51 17.82
CA GLU A 157 30.47 -13.11 17.24
C GLU A 157 30.40 -11.83 16.42
N SER A 158 29.22 -11.47 15.91
CA SER A 158 29.03 -10.24 15.14
C SER A 158 29.37 -9.03 15.99
N THR A 159 30.07 -8.06 15.40
CA THR A 159 30.37 -6.76 16.00
C THR A 159 29.53 -5.63 15.41
N LYS A 160 28.65 -5.96 14.46
CA LYS A 160 27.84 -4.97 13.75
C LYS A 160 26.58 -4.63 14.54
N THR A 161 26.39 -3.34 14.80
CA THR A 161 25.15 -2.82 15.37
C THR A 161 24.03 -2.79 14.33
N THR A 162 22.77 -2.77 14.78
CA THR A 162 21.59 -2.59 13.92
C THR A 162 21.73 -1.39 12.99
N GLN A 163 22.27 -0.27 13.49
CA GLN A 163 22.44 0.96 12.70
C GLN A 163 23.47 0.80 11.57
N GLN A 164 24.58 0.09 11.83
CA GLN A 164 25.58 -0.17 10.80
C GLN A 164 25.02 -1.09 9.70
N VAL A 165 24.30 -2.13 10.09
CA VAL A 165 23.64 -3.03 9.13
C VAL A 165 22.59 -2.29 8.30
N GLU A 166 21.82 -1.38 8.92
CA GLU A 166 20.87 -0.53 8.20
C GLU A 166 21.57 0.33 7.13
N ASP A 167 22.66 1.01 7.51
CA ASP A 167 23.36 1.93 6.63
C ASP A 167 24.05 1.19 5.47
N GLU A 168 24.62 0.01 5.74
CA GLU A 168 25.18 -0.88 4.73
C GLU A 168 24.11 -1.38 3.75
N LEU A 169 22.97 -1.86 4.25
CA LEU A 169 21.86 -2.33 3.43
C LEU A 169 21.28 -1.19 2.58
N LEU A 170 21.10 0.00 3.17
CA LEU A 170 20.63 1.17 2.42
C LEU A 170 21.60 1.54 1.30
N ALA A 171 22.91 1.54 1.57
CA ALA A 171 23.92 1.81 0.56
C ALA A 171 23.89 0.78 -0.57
N TYR A 172 23.72 -0.50 -0.24
CA TYR A 172 23.54 -1.57 -1.23
C TYR A 172 22.30 -1.33 -2.11
N VAL A 173 21.15 -1.02 -1.50
CA VAL A 173 19.91 -0.73 -2.25
C VAL A 173 20.08 0.51 -3.13
N GLN A 174 20.69 1.58 -2.62
CA GLN A 174 20.87 2.84 -3.35
C GLN A 174 21.88 2.74 -4.50
N LYS A 175 22.86 1.84 -4.41
CA LYS A 175 23.78 1.52 -5.51
C LYS A 175 23.02 1.10 -6.76
N TRP A 176 21.97 0.28 -6.60
CA TRP A 176 21.18 -0.29 -7.69
C TRP A 176 19.91 0.51 -8.01
N ILE A 177 19.32 1.12 -6.99
CA ILE A 177 18.04 1.85 -7.06
C ILE A 177 18.25 3.23 -6.40
N PRO A 178 18.97 4.17 -7.05
CA PRO A 178 19.29 5.46 -6.44
C PRO A 178 18.05 6.33 -6.21
N THR A 179 17.02 6.18 -7.05
CA THR A 179 15.78 6.93 -6.94
C THR A 179 14.87 6.32 -5.87
N ALA A 180 14.60 7.10 -4.82
CA ALA A 180 13.69 6.70 -3.76
C ALA A 180 12.27 6.39 -4.29
N ARG A 181 11.59 5.46 -3.61
CA ARG A 181 10.21 5.01 -3.88
C ARG A 181 10.03 4.33 -5.24
N ARG A 182 11.09 3.72 -5.79
CA ARG A 182 11.00 2.86 -6.99
C ARG A 182 10.99 1.38 -6.66
N GLY A 183 11.87 0.92 -5.78
CA GLY A 183 11.98 -0.49 -5.39
C GLY A 183 10.76 -0.95 -4.58
N VAL A 184 10.20 -2.11 -4.94
CA VAL A 184 9.10 -2.73 -4.20
C VAL A 184 9.65 -3.88 -3.35
N LEU A 185 9.37 -3.86 -2.05
CA LEU A 185 9.76 -4.93 -1.12
C LEU A 185 9.06 -6.24 -1.49
N ALA A 186 9.77 -7.35 -1.50
CA ALA A 186 9.26 -8.67 -1.87
C ALA A 186 9.82 -9.79 -1.01
N GLY A 187 9.09 -10.90 -0.94
CA GLY A 187 9.46 -12.10 -0.18
C GLY A 187 8.25 -12.96 0.13
N ASN A 188 8.46 -14.13 0.73
CA ASN A 188 7.37 -14.90 1.33
C ASN A 188 7.00 -14.29 2.68
N THR A 189 5.71 -13.96 2.89
CA THR A 189 5.24 -13.44 4.19
C THR A 189 5.95 -12.14 4.59
N VAL A 190 6.44 -11.40 3.58
CA VAL A 190 7.33 -10.23 3.75
C VAL A 190 6.70 -9.05 4.51
N HIS A 191 5.38 -9.10 4.71
CA HIS A 191 4.72 -8.16 5.61
C HIS A 191 5.24 -8.27 7.05
N MET A 192 5.65 -9.45 7.50
CA MET A 192 6.25 -9.65 8.83
C MET A 192 7.64 -9.03 8.91
N ASP A 193 8.53 -9.30 7.95
CA ASP A 193 9.84 -8.64 7.85
C ASP A 193 9.68 -7.12 7.86
N ARG A 194 8.73 -6.62 7.07
CA ARG A 194 8.45 -5.18 6.98
C ARG A 194 8.05 -4.58 8.34
N LEU A 195 7.33 -5.32 9.20
CA LEU A 195 6.96 -4.82 10.54
C LEU A 195 8.20 -4.61 11.42
N PHE A 196 9.16 -5.53 11.39
CA PHE A 196 10.42 -5.37 12.10
C PHE A 196 11.28 -4.26 11.49
N MET A 197 11.41 -4.24 10.15
CA MET A 197 12.18 -3.24 9.43
C MET A 197 11.64 -1.81 9.63
N LEU A 198 10.33 -1.62 9.80
CA LEU A 198 9.77 -0.29 10.11
C LEU A 198 10.33 0.31 11.40
N ARG A 199 10.68 -0.55 12.37
CA ARG A 199 11.24 -0.16 13.66
C ARG A 199 12.76 -0.12 13.64
N GLU A 200 13.39 -1.12 13.03
CA GLU A 200 14.86 -1.31 13.12
C GLU A 200 15.62 -0.80 11.90
N PHE A 201 15.03 -0.85 10.69
CA PHE A 201 15.62 -0.37 9.44
C PHE A 201 14.75 0.70 8.73
N PRO A 202 14.29 1.75 9.45
CA PRO A 202 13.37 2.73 8.90
C PRO A 202 13.90 3.49 7.66
N LYS A 203 15.21 3.74 7.54
CA LYS A 203 15.81 4.41 6.39
C LYS A 203 15.64 3.57 5.11
N VAL A 204 15.84 2.26 5.21
CA VAL A 204 15.63 1.32 4.10
C VAL A 204 14.15 1.33 3.69
N VAL A 205 13.24 1.14 4.65
CA VAL A 205 11.79 1.13 4.35
C VAL A 205 11.31 2.45 3.73
N ASN A 206 11.83 3.58 4.20
CA ASN A 206 11.49 4.91 3.66
C ASN A 206 12.01 5.13 2.22
N HIS A 207 13.10 4.47 1.85
CA HIS A 207 13.63 4.49 0.47
C HIS A 207 12.81 3.61 -0.47
N LEU A 208 12.17 2.55 0.04
CA LEU A 208 11.32 1.65 -0.74
C LEU A 208 9.91 2.22 -0.97
N PHE A 209 9.21 1.64 -1.95
CA PHE A 209 7.80 1.92 -2.18
C PHE A 209 6.93 1.32 -1.06
N TYR A 210 5.75 1.89 -0.82
CA TYR A 210 4.91 1.48 0.32
C TYR A 210 4.23 0.11 0.13
N ARG A 211 4.10 -0.35 -1.12
CA ARG A 211 3.52 -1.66 -1.46
C ARG A 211 4.56 -2.75 -1.28
N ILE A 212 4.06 -3.98 -1.17
CA ILE A 212 4.87 -5.18 -1.13
C ILE A 212 4.41 -6.17 -2.22
N ILE A 213 5.31 -7.03 -2.65
CA ILE A 213 5.01 -8.25 -3.40
C ILE A 213 5.16 -9.42 -2.42
N ASP A 214 4.06 -9.82 -1.81
CA ASP A 214 4.05 -10.95 -0.89
C ASP A 214 3.70 -12.24 -1.64
N VAL A 215 4.70 -13.10 -1.85
CA VAL A 215 4.55 -14.34 -2.62
C VAL A 215 3.59 -15.30 -1.93
N SER A 216 3.53 -15.27 -0.59
CA SER A 216 2.61 -16.10 0.20
C SER A 216 1.15 -15.73 -0.07
N THR A 217 0.85 -14.51 -0.51
CA THR A 217 -0.50 -14.14 -0.96
C THR A 217 -0.93 -14.97 -2.17
N ILE A 218 -0.05 -15.11 -3.17
CA ILE A 218 -0.34 -15.91 -4.38
C ILE A 218 -0.46 -17.39 -4.02
N MET A 219 0.41 -17.87 -3.12
CA MET A 219 0.35 -19.23 -2.59
C MET A 219 -1.01 -19.54 -1.96
N GLU A 220 -1.48 -18.72 -1.01
CA GLU A 220 -2.75 -18.94 -0.33
C GLU A 220 -3.96 -18.84 -1.28
N VAL A 221 -3.91 -17.96 -2.27
CA VAL A 221 -4.93 -17.87 -3.32
C VAL A 221 -4.92 -19.14 -4.20
N SER A 222 -3.74 -19.60 -4.61
CA SER A 222 -3.57 -20.79 -5.45
C SER A 222 -4.12 -22.04 -4.78
N PHE A 223 -3.83 -22.25 -3.49
CA PHE A 223 -4.37 -23.39 -2.73
C PHE A 223 -5.90 -23.44 -2.67
N ARG A 224 -6.58 -22.29 -2.73
CA ARG A 224 -8.05 -22.20 -2.68
C ARG A 224 -8.69 -22.22 -4.06
N HIS A 225 -8.06 -21.57 -5.03
CA HIS A 225 -8.61 -21.39 -6.37
C HIS A 225 -8.31 -22.57 -7.30
N ASN A 226 -7.12 -23.15 -7.22
CA ASN A 226 -6.71 -24.30 -8.03
C ASN A 226 -5.84 -25.28 -7.21
N PRO A 227 -6.46 -26.05 -6.29
CA PRO A 227 -5.73 -26.94 -5.39
C PRO A 227 -4.97 -28.05 -6.11
N GLU A 228 -5.45 -28.52 -7.26
CA GLU A 228 -4.78 -29.55 -8.06
C GLU A 228 -3.44 -29.03 -8.60
N LEU A 229 -3.43 -27.84 -9.21
CA LEU A 229 -2.19 -27.22 -9.66
C LEU A 229 -1.26 -26.88 -8.49
N ALA A 230 -1.81 -26.39 -7.37
CA ALA A 230 -1.02 -26.09 -6.20
C ALA A 230 -0.36 -27.34 -5.58
N SER A 231 -0.95 -28.53 -5.75
CA SER A 231 -0.41 -29.80 -5.24
C SER A 231 0.87 -30.26 -5.97
N VAL A 232 1.13 -29.75 -7.17
CA VAL A 232 2.33 -30.09 -7.95
C VAL A 232 3.43 -29.02 -7.85
N PHE A 233 3.26 -28.02 -6.99
CA PHE A 233 4.31 -27.04 -6.70
C PHE A 233 5.57 -27.74 -6.15
N PRO A 234 6.78 -27.42 -6.66
CA PRO A 234 8.01 -27.98 -6.15
C PRO A 234 8.17 -27.76 -4.65
N ARG A 235 8.52 -28.82 -3.91
CA ARG A 235 8.77 -28.69 -2.46
C ARG A 235 10.02 -27.84 -2.23
N LYS A 236 9.94 -26.96 -1.23
CA LYS A 236 11.09 -26.21 -0.70
C LYS A 236 12.18 -27.20 -0.26
N LYS A 237 13.45 -26.85 -0.52
CA LYS A 237 14.60 -27.67 -0.12
C LYS A 237 14.92 -27.49 1.37
N GLY A 238 14.54 -26.36 1.95
CA GLY A 238 14.61 -26.12 3.40
C GLY A 238 16.04 -26.02 3.91
N ALA A 239 16.89 -25.25 3.22
CA ALA A 239 18.26 -25.01 3.68
C ALA A 239 18.33 -24.02 4.86
N HIS A 240 17.22 -23.33 5.17
CA HIS A 240 17.04 -22.49 6.37
C HIS A 240 18.15 -21.46 6.56
N THR A 241 18.50 -20.78 5.48
CA THR A 241 19.33 -19.58 5.52
C THR A 241 18.61 -18.48 4.77
N ALA A 242 18.70 -17.24 5.26
CA ALA A 242 17.98 -16.11 4.68
C ALA A 242 18.20 -15.98 3.16
N LYS A 243 19.44 -16.18 2.68
CA LYS A 243 19.72 -16.17 1.23
C LYS A 243 19.01 -17.29 0.48
N SER A 244 19.02 -18.52 1.02
CA SER A 244 18.36 -19.65 0.39
C SER A 244 16.84 -19.46 0.32
N ASP A 245 16.24 -18.91 1.38
CA ASP A 245 14.80 -18.66 1.47
C ASP A 245 14.35 -17.55 0.49
N ILE A 246 15.17 -16.52 0.27
CA ILE A 246 14.92 -15.55 -0.82
C ILE A 246 14.98 -16.22 -2.19
N LEU A 247 15.99 -17.03 -2.48
CA LEU A 247 16.13 -17.70 -3.77
C LEU A 247 14.95 -18.64 -4.04
N GLU A 248 14.47 -19.34 -3.01
CA GLU A 248 13.25 -20.15 -3.09
C GLU A 248 12.01 -19.28 -3.32
N SER A 249 11.90 -18.11 -2.68
CA SER A 249 10.81 -17.15 -2.89
C SER A 249 10.77 -16.63 -4.34
N ILE A 250 11.94 -16.30 -4.91
CA ILE A 250 12.08 -15.88 -6.31
C ILE A 250 11.65 -17.01 -7.26
N ALA A 251 12.15 -18.23 -7.02
CA ALA A 251 11.80 -19.41 -7.81
C ALA A 251 10.29 -19.71 -7.72
N GLN A 252 9.69 -19.55 -6.55
CA GLN A 252 8.25 -19.72 -6.35
C GLN A 252 7.44 -18.70 -7.17
N LEU A 253 7.83 -17.42 -7.16
CA LEU A 253 7.14 -16.41 -7.97
C LEU A 253 7.33 -16.64 -9.48
N LYS A 254 8.50 -17.10 -9.91
CA LYS A 254 8.73 -17.55 -11.31
C LYS A 254 7.77 -18.67 -11.68
N TRP A 255 7.64 -19.67 -10.82
CA TRP A 255 6.72 -20.79 -11.05
C TRP A 255 5.26 -20.32 -11.18
N TYR A 256 4.82 -19.40 -10.31
CA TYR A 256 3.46 -18.82 -10.43
C TYR A 256 3.26 -18.03 -11.71
N ARG A 257 4.27 -17.29 -12.18
CA ARG A 257 4.20 -16.57 -13.47
C ARG A 257 4.06 -17.51 -14.67
N GLU A 258 4.65 -18.69 -14.59
CA GLU A 258 4.66 -19.66 -15.68
C GLU A 258 3.42 -20.57 -15.69
N HIS A 259 2.89 -20.93 -14.52
CA HIS A 259 1.87 -21.97 -14.42
C HIS A 259 0.50 -21.48 -13.93
N TYR A 260 0.44 -20.36 -13.21
CA TYR A 260 -0.77 -19.95 -12.49
C TYR A 260 -1.32 -18.59 -12.93
N LEU A 261 -0.43 -17.62 -13.18
CA LEU A 261 -0.78 -16.31 -13.71
C LEU A 261 -0.73 -16.35 -15.23
N LYS A 262 -1.69 -15.69 -15.86
CA LYS A 262 -1.69 -15.57 -17.32
C LYS A 262 -0.55 -14.66 -17.77
N ASP A 263 0.17 -15.08 -18.80
CA ASP A 263 1.24 -14.28 -19.38
C ASP A 263 0.70 -13.21 -20.36
N SER A 264 1.61 -12.40 -20.89
CA SER A 264 1.27 -11.33 -21.85
C SER A 264 0.80 -11.85 -23.20
N GLU A 265 1.25 -13.04 -23.61
CA GLU A 265 0.86 -13.64 -24.88
C GLU A 265 -0.58 -14.18 -24.79
N GLU A 266 -0.90 -14.89 -23.71
CA GLU A 266 -2.24 -15.41 -23.41
C GLU A 266 -3.28 -14.29 -23.25
N THR A 267 -2.86 -13.12 -22.75
CA THR A 267 -3.77 -11.99 -22.51
C THR A 267 -3.79 -10.96 -23.65
N ARG A 268 -2.97 -11.12 -24.69
CA ARG A 268 -2.78 -10.14 -25.77
C ARG A 268 -4.10 -9.68 -26.40
N ASP A 269 -4.91 -10.63 -26.83
CA ASP A 269 -6.15 -10.33 -27.57
C ASP A 269 -7.19 -9.69 -26.64
N PHE A 270 -7.29 -10.18 -25.40
CA PHE A 270 -8.16 -9.59 -24.37
C PHE A 270 -7.78 -8.14 -24.08
N VAL A 271 -6.48 -7.85 -23.93
CA VAL A 271 -5.97 -6.49 -23.71
C VAL A 271 -6.28 -5.59 -24.90
N ALA A 272 -6.08 -6.06 -26.13
CA ALA A 272 -6.37 -5.27 -27.34
C ALA A 272 -7.86 -4.91 -27.45
N GLN A 273 -8.75 -5.88 -27.21
CA GLN A 273 -10.20 -5.66 -27.19
C GLN A 273 -10.59 -4.65 -26.12
N ARG A 274 -10.12 -4.82 -24.89
CA ARG A 274 -10.50 -3.93 -23.78
C ARG A 274 -9.98 -2.51 -23.96
N LYS A 275 -8.80 -2.33 -24.56
CA LYS A 275 -8.28 -0.99 -24.92
C LYS A 275 -9.21 -0.28 -25.91
N ALA A 276 -9.64 -0.97 -26.97
CA ALA A 276 -10.57 -0.39 -27.95
C ALA A 276 -11.93 -0.03 -27.32
N GLU A 277 -12.42 -0.82 -26.37
CA GLU A 277 -13.66 -0.50 -25.63
C GLU A 277 -13.49 0.73 -24.73
N ILE A 278 -12.37 0.83 -24.00
CA ILE A 278 -12.07 1.98 -23.13
C ILE A 278 -11.95 3.27 -23.96
N GLU A 279 -11.32 3.21 -25.13
CA GLU A 279 -11.21 4.36 -26.04
C GLU A 279 -12.58 4.84 -26.52
N LYS A 280 -13.47 3.91 -26.92
CA LYS A 280 -14.85 4.23 -27.31
C LYS A 280 -15.64 4.86 -26.15
N GLN A 281 -15.54 4.30 -24.95
CA GLN A 281 -16.20 4.83 -23.75
C GLN A 281 -15.70 6.25 -23.42
N THR A 282 -14.39 6.47 -23.52
CA THR A 282 -13.78 7.78 -23.26
C THR A 282 -14.25 8.81 -24.28
N GLN A 283 -14.30 8.45 -25.57
CA GLN A 283 -14.79 9.33 -26.64
C GLN A 283 -16.25 9.70 -26.44
N GLN A 284 -17.08 8.73 -26.05
CA GLN A 284 -18.51 8.96 -25.79
C GLN A 284 -18.74 9.85 -24.56
N GLU A 285 -17.98 9.64 -23.46
CA GLU A 285 -18.03 10.53 -22.29
C GLU A 285 -17.57 11.95 -22.59
N THR A 286 -16.55 12.12 -23.43
CA THR A 286 -16.13 13.46 -23.89
C THR A 286 -17.19 14.12 -24.77
N SER A 287 -17.81 13.38 -25.71
CA SER A 287 -18.88 13.94 -26.53
C SER A 287 -20.12 14.32 -25.73
N ASP A 288 -20.48 13.53 -24.70
CA ASP A 288 -21.63 13.81 -23.84
C ASP A 288 -21.37 15.01 -22.91
N ARG A 289 -20.13 15.17 -22.41
CA ARG A 289 -19.73 16.38 -21.67
C ARG A 289 -19.73 17.62 -22.54
N ASP A 290 -19.22 17.52 -23.77
CA ASP A 290 -19.20 18.64 -24.70
C ASP A 290 -20.62 19.02 -25.15
N ALA A 291 -21.50 18.04 -25.38
CA ALA A 291 -22.91 18.26 -25.66
C ALA A 291 -23.64 18.90 -24.47
N SER A 292 -23.39 18.45 -23.24
CA SER A 292 -23.96 19.03 -22.01
C SER A 292 -23.45 20.46 -21.73
N SER A 293 -22.20 20.77 -22.06
CA SER A 293 -21.66 22.12 -21.98
C SER A 293 -22.32 23.08 -22.99
N LYS A 294 -22.66 22.58 -24.19
CA LYS A 294 -23.34 23.33 -25.25
C LYS A 294 -24.82 23.57 -24.95
N THR A 295 -25.52 22.62 -24.31
CA THR A 295 -26.93 22.79 -23.94
C THR A 295 -27.12 23.66 -22.69
N GLY A 296 -26.21 23.64 -21.73
CA GLY A 296 -26.32 24.44 -20.49
C GLY A 296 -26.04 25.94 -20.67
N VAL A 297 -24.99 26.32 -21.39
CA VAL A 297 -24.65 27.74 -21.61
C VAL A 297 -25.27 28.26 -22.90
N GLY A 298 -25.33 27.45 -23.96
CA GLY A 298 -25.89 27.85 -25.25
C GLY A 298 -27.39 28.12 -25.21
N ALA A 299 -28.19 27.30 -24.49
CA ALA A 299 -29.62 27.51 -24.37
C ALA A 299 -29.95 28.75 -23.52
N VAL A 300 -29.19 29.00 -22.44
CA VAL A 300 -29.38 30.18 -21.59
C VAL A 300 -28.98 31.45 -22.35
N VAL A 301 -27.88 31.44 -23.10
CA VAL A 301 -27.46 32.59 -23.92
C VAL A 301 -28.43 32.84 -25.08
N ALA A 302 -29.00 31.79 -25.69
CA ALA A 302 -30.02 31.93 -26.74
C ALA A 302 -31.32 32.53 -26.18
N ALA A 303 -31.81 32.02 -25.05
CA ALA A 303 -33.03 32.52 -24.41
C ALA A 303 -32.88 33.99 -23.93
N VAL A 304 -31.71 34.35 -23.40
CA VAL A 304 -31.42 35.75 -23.02
C VAL A 304 -31.39 36.66 -24.25
N LYS A 305 -30.85 36.19 -25.38
CA LYS A 305 -30.83 36.98 -26.63
C LYS A 305 -32.23 37.17 -27.22
N GLU A 306 -33.07 36.14 -27.21
CA GLU A 306 -34.47 36.24 -27.67
C GLU A 306 -35.26 37.22 -26.79
N SER A 307 -35.17 37.11 -25.47
CA SER A 307 -35.84 38.02 -24.54
C SER A 307 -35.37 39.48 -24.69
N PHE A 308 -34.07 39.69 -24.95
CA PHE A 308 -33.53 41.03 -25.20
C PHE A 308 -34.02 41.62 -26.53
N HIS A 309 -34.22 40.79 -27.56
CA HIS A 309 -34.73 41.21 -28.86
C HIS A 309 -36.23 41.56 -28.80
N GLU A 310 -37.02 40.79 -28.07
CA GLU A 310 -38.43 41.09 -27.82
C GLU A 310 -38.60 42.42 -27.06
N THR A 311 -37.77 42.65 -26.05
CA THR A 311 -37.79 43.90 -25.26
C THR A 311 -37.40 45.11 -26.12
N LEU A 312 -36.39 44.99 -27.00
CA LEU A 312 -35.99 46.05 -27.93
C LEU A 312 -37.06 46.34 -28.99
N ASN A 313 -37.77 45.32 -29.45
CA ASN A 313 -38.87 45.50 -30.40
C ASN A 313 -40.11 46.13 -29.73
N ALA A 314 -40.39 45.81 -28.47
CA ALA A 314 -41.43 46.47 -27.68
C ALA A 314 -41.12 47.96 -27.45
N LEU A 315 -39.87 48.29 -27.09
CA LEU A 315 -39.41 49.67 -26.90
C LEU A 315 -39.43 50.50 -28.19
N LYS A 316 -39.13 49.89 -29.34
CA LYS A 316 -39.28 50.56 -30.64
C LYS A 316 -40.73 50.85 -30.98
N LYS A 317 -41.64 49.95 -30.60
CA LYS A 317 -43.08 50.12 -30.82
C LYS A 317 -43.68 51.23 -29.94
N GLU A 318 -43.19 51.39 -28.71
CA GLU A 318 -43.58 52.50 -27.84
C GLU A 318 -43.02 53.86 -28.31
N SER A 319 -41.88 53.88 -29.02
CA SER A 319 -41.32 55.12 -29.58
C SER A 319 -41.98 55.61 -30.88
N GLU A 320 -42.80 54.79 -31.52
CA GLU A 320 -43.58 55.19 -32.71
C GLU A 320 -44.99 55.71 -32.35
N ASP A 321 -45.47 55.46 -31.12
CA ASP A 321 -46.81 55.88 -30.64
C ASP A 321 -46.82 57.19 -29.82
N SER A 322 -45.67 57.88 -29.66
CA SER A 322 -45.55 59.06 -28.79
C SER A 322 -45.16 60.38 -29.49
N ASN A 323 -45.42 60.53 -30.79
CA ASN A 323 -45.26 61.80 -31.51
C ASN A 323 -46.62 62.39 -31.91
N ASP A 324 -47.42 62.77 -30.92
CA ASP A 324 -48.53 63.71 -31.08
C ASP A 324 -48.69 64.48 -29.76
N GLU A 325 -48.07 65.66 -29.67
CA GLU A 325 -48.65 66.88 -29.07
C GLU A 325 -47.57 67.98 -29.03
N GLU A 326 -47.55 68.76 -30.11
CA GLU A 326 -46.87 70.04 -30.21
C GLU A 326 -47.84 71.16 -29.77
N SER A 327 -47.54 71.93 -28.71
CA SER A 327 -47.93 73.35 -28.57
C SER A 327 -47.50 74.04 -27.27
N PRO A 328 -47.37 75.39 -27.23
CA PRO A 328 -46.14 76.05 -26.79
C PRO A 328 -46.31 76.99 -25.59
N VAL A 329 -45.22 77.25 -24.84
CA VAL A 329 -45.16 78.38 -23.90
C VAL A 329 -44.18 79.43 -24.39
N LYS A 330 -44.77 80.56 -24.78
CA LYS A 330 -44.13 81.82 -25.18
C LYS A 330 -43.38 82.46 -24.02
N LYS A 331 -42.23 83.01 -24.36
CA LYS A 331 -41.41 83.98 -23.62
C LYS A 331 -42.24 85.20 -23.22
N GLN A 332 -42.11 85.64 -21.97
CA GLN A 332 -42.44 87.02 -21.57
C GLN A 332 -41.15 87.84 -21.43
N LYS A 333 -41.08 88.91 -22.22
CA LYS A 333 -40.34 90.14 -21.91
C LYS A 333 -41.26 90.97 -20.99
N LEU A 334 -40.66 91.59 -19.97
CA LEU A 334 -41.23 92.70 -19.18
C LEU A 334 -41.66 93.84 -20.13
N ASP A 335 -42.72 94.62 -19.93
CA ASP A 335 -43.57 94.94 -18.77
C ASP A 335 -45.07 94.81 -19.08
#